data_AF-A0A9P5NES0-F1
#
_entry.id   AF-A0A9P5NES0-F1
#
_cell.length_a   1.000
_cell.length_b   1.000
_cell.length_c   1.000
_cell.angle_alpha   90.00
_cell.angle_beta   90.00
_cell.angle_gamma   90.00
#
_symmetry.space_group_name_H-M   'P 1'
#
loop_
_entity.id
_entity.type
_entity.pdbx_description
1 polymer ?
#
loop_
_entity_poly.entity_id
_entity_poly.type
_entity_poly.pdbx_seq_one_letter_code
_entity_poly.pdbx_strand_id
1 'polypeptide(L)'
;MLSLFGGPQRKAPLLHYLELGSTDGEANVPFLISGTNPECVVTSSLPLGLLQIGWGDLKQAEITGNAVDECIQLLQHAPRLTYLNLVDVVWPQFDQNPVLVSTTHRQLRHLGFSTDQGSSLGDAFFKAVTLPRLEHLSYYPQCPGDLNVEVLDVLIRRSDCPVKSLSFPTVESMGEEQFIHKHRNFNTLSFICSLAAPVTSLPKI
;
A
#
# COMPACT_ATOMS: atom_id res chain seq x y z
N MET A 1 -3.60 25.11 -8.43
CA MET A 1 -4.89 25.29 -9.16
C MET A 1 -5.00 24.28 -10.30
N LEU A 2 -5.65 23.13 -10.10
CA LEU A 2 -6.04 22.20 -11.18
C LEU A 2 -7.56 22.23 -11.33
N SER A 3 -8.10 23.34 -11.85
CA SER A 3 -9.53 23.49 -12.19
C SER A 3 -9.83 22.94 -13.61
N LEU A 4 -9.16 21.87 -14.02
CA LEU A 4 -9.28 21.35 -15.39
C LEU A 4 -10.59 20.57 -15.66
N PHE A 5 -11.39 20.30 -14.62
CA PHE A 5 -12.66 19.57 -14.74
C PHE A 5 -13.90 20.35 -14.29
N GLY A 6 -13.84 21.69 -14.26
CA GLY A 6 -14.99 22.57 -13.92
C GLY A 6 -16.11 22.63 -14.97
N GLY A 7 -16.31 21.56 -15.75
CA GLY A 7 -17.43 21.40 -16.68
C GLY A 7 -18.57 20.60 -16.06
N PRO A 8 -19.78 20.59 -16.67
CA PRO A 8 -20.88 19.73 -16.22
C PRO A 8 -20.39 18.28 -16.08
N GLN A 9 -20.82 17.58 -15.02
CA GLN A 9 -20.41 16.20 -14.68
C GLN A 9 -20.47 15.26 -15.89
N ARG A 10 -19.38 15.16 -16.65
CA ARG A 10 -19.26 14.22 -17.74
C ARG A 10 -18.76 12.91 -17.14
N LYS A 11 -19.62 11.90 -17.13
CA LYS A 11 -19.20 10.52 -16.87
C LYS A 11 -18.10 10.19 -17.88
N ALA A 12 -16.93 9.77 -17.41
CA ALA A 12 -15.83 9.30 -18.25
C ALA A 12 -15.69 7.77 -18.07
N PRO A 13 -16.63 6.96 -18.60
CA PRO A 13 -16.68 5.51 -18.35
C PRO A 13 -15.49 4.75 -18.95
N LEU A 14 -14.69 5.40 -19.81
CA LEU A 14 -13.50 4.83 -20.45
C LEU A 14 -12.20 5.21 -19.72
N LEU A 15 -12.27 5.92 -18.60
CA LEU A 15 -11.08 6.28 -17.82
C LEU A 15 -10.59 5.05 -17.05
N HIS A 16 -9.59 4.37 -17.61
CA HIS A 16 -8.97 3.18 -17.00
C HIS A 16 -7.78 3.52 -16.09
N TYR A 17 -7.11 4.64 -16.35
CA TYR A 17 -5.93 5.09 -15.63
C TYR A 17 -6.17 6.50 -15.11
N LEU A 18 -5.90 6.72 -13.83
CA LEU A 18 -6.00 8.01 -13.17
C LEU A 18 -4.71 8.28 -12.39
N GLU A 19 -4.06 9.39 -12.71
CA GLU A 19 -2.86 9.84 -12.00
C GLU A 19 -3.08 11.26 -11.50
N LEU A 20 -2.90 11.46 -10.19
CA LEU A 20 -3.13 12.73 -9.51
C LEU A 20 -2.00 12.99 -8.53
N GLY A 21 -1.51 14.23 -8.50
CA GLY A 21 -0.51 14.65 -7.53
C GLY A 21 -0.88 16.01 -6.95
N SER A 22 -0.65 16.19 -5.65
CA SER A 22 -0.64 17.51 -5.04
C SER A 22 0.79 17.90 -4.69
N THR A 23 1.20 19.10 -5.10
CA THR A 23 2.44 19.73 -4.60
C THR A 23 2.21 20.41 -3.26
N ASP A 24 0.95 20.73 -2.95
CA ASP A 24 0.57 21.58 -1.84
C ASP A 24 -0.31 20.75 -0.90
N GLY A 25 0.14 20.50 0.33
CA GLY A 25 -0.57 19.66 1.31
C GLY A 25 -1.92 20.24 1.81
N GLU A 26 -2.39 21.34 1.23
CA GLU A 26 -3.59 22.08 1.68
C GLU A 26 -4.80 21.90 0.75
N ALA A 27 -4.78 20.95 -0.18
CA ALA A 27 -5.94 20.66 -1.00
C ALA A 27 -7.10 20.15 -0.12
N ASN A 28 -7.98 21.05 0.33
CA ASN A 28 -9.16 20.74 1.14
C ASN A 28 -10.42 20.53 0.28
N VAL A 29 -10.30 20.67 -1.04
CA VAL A 29 -11.45 20.57 -1.95
C VAL A 29 -11.49 19.16 -2.53
N PRO A 30 -12.62 18.43 -2.38
CA PRO A 30 -12.78 17.12 -3.00
C PRO A 30 -12.62 17.17 -4.52
N PHE A 31 -11.83 16.24 -5.05
CA PHE A 31 -11.72 16.00 -6.49
C PHE A 31 -12.87 15.09 -6.91
N LEU A 32 -13.88 15.71 -7.49
CA LEU A 32 -15.11 15.03 -7.89
C LEU A 32 -15.01 14.54 -9.34
N ILE A 33 -14.57 13.29 -9.52
CA ILE A 33 -14.53 12.61 -10.82
C ILE A 33 -15.61 11.52 -10.86
N SER A 34 -16.85 11.93 -10.57
CA SER A 34 -17.99 11.02 -10.42
C SER A 34 -18.27 10.21 -11.68
N GLY A 35 -18.62 8.93 -11.49
CA GLY A 35 -18.98 8.02 -12.57
C GLY A 35 -17.80 7.47 -13.36
N THR A 36 -16.59 7.54 -12.80
CA THR A 36 -15.40 6.86 -13.30
C THR A 36 -15.06 5.68 -12.39
N ASN A 37 -14.65 4.56 -12.99
CA ASN A 37 -14.24 3.34 -12.30
C ASN A 37 -12.84 2.95 -12.83
N PRO A 38 -11.78 3.69 -12.48
CA PRO A 38 -10.45 3.41 -13.00
C PRO A 38 -9.96 2.04 -12.53
N GLU A 39 -9.24 1.35 -13.40
CA GLU A 39 -8.58 0.08 -13.08
C GLU A 39 -7.20 0.30 -12.45
N CYS A 40 -6.60 1.47 -12.66
CA CYS A 40 -5.31 1.87 -12.13
C CYS A 40 -5.37 3.30 -11.58
N VAL A 41 -4.87 3.50 -10.37
CA VAL A 41 -4.81 4.80 -9.70
C VAL A 41 -3.38 5.05 -9.19
N VAL A 42 -2.81 6.20 -9.54
CA VAL A 42 -1.55 6.70 -8.99
C VAL A 42 -1.83 8.01 -8.29
N THR A 43 -1.53 8.09 -7.00
CA THR A 43 -1.77 9.31 -6.21
C THR A 43 -0.53 9.70 -5.42
N SER A 44 -0.17 10.98 -5.44
CA SER A 44 0.90 11.52 -4.60
C SER A 44 0.40 12.67 -3.75
N SER A 45 0.57 12.54 -2.43
CA SER A 45 0.29 13.57 -1.43
C SER A 45 -1.14 14.09 -1.49
N LEU A 46 -2.10 13.21 -1.81
CA LEU A 46 -3.51 13.56 -1.94
C LEU A 46 -4.35 12.65 -1.05
N PRO A 47 -5.08 13.18 -0.05
CA PRO A 47 -5.96 12.37 0.79
C PRO A 47 -6.98 11.60 -0.06
N LEU A 48 -7.06 10.28 0.15
CA LEU A 48 -7.94 9.40 -0.62
C LEU A 48 -9.42 9.73 -0.38
N GLY A 49 -9.76 10.25 0.80
CA GLY A 49 -11.11 10.72 1.11
C GLY A 49 -11.59 11.88 0.22
N LEU A 50 -10.67 12.60 -0.43
CA LEU A 50 -11.00 13.66 -1.39
C LEU A 50 -11.26 13.12 -2.79
N LEU A 51 -10.92 11.86 -3.08
CA LEU A 51 -11.13 11.22 -4.37
C LEU A 51 -12.49 10.54 -4.43
N GLN A 52 -13.44 11.18 -5.13
CA GLN A 52 -14.76 10.60 -5.36
C GLN A 52 -14.80 9.81 -6.67
N ILE A 53 -14.17 8.64 -6.67
CA ILE A 53 -14.15 7.68 -7.78
C ILE A 53 -14.76 6.33 -7.37
N GLY A 54 -15.14 5.52 -8.35
CA GLY A 54 -15.57 4.15 -8.12
C GLY A 54 -14.37 3.22 -7.92
N TRP A 55 -14.09 2.85 -6.67
CA TRP A 55 -13.01 1.94 -6.29
C TRP A 55 -13.28 0.47 -6.64
N GLY A 56 -14.52 0.12 -6.99
CA GLY A 56 -14.97 -1.26 -7.18
C GLY A 56 -14.25 -2.03 -8.30
N ASP A 57 -13.77 -1.34 -9.34
CA ASP A 57 -13.06 -1.93 -10.47
C ASP A 57 -11.53 -1.75 -10.40
N LEU A 58 -11.03 -1.11 -9.34
CA LEU A 58 -9.61 -0.85 -9.16
C LEU A 58 -8.84 -2.17 -9.03
N LYS A 59 -7.84 -2.36 -9.89
CA LYS A 59 -6.96 -3.54 -9.92
C LYS A 59 -5.55 -3.23 -9.44
N GLN A 60 -5.09 -2.00 -9.65
CA GLN A 60 -3.73 -1.55 -9.31
C GLN A 60 -3.76 -0.16 -8.67
N ALA A 61 -2.98 0.04 -7.62
CA ALA A 61 -2.78 1.35 -7.04
C ALA A 61 -1.33 1.60 -6.60
N GLU A 62 -0.89 2.83 -6.79
CA GLU A 62 0.33 3.39 -6.22
C GLU A 62 -0.01 4.66 -5.45
N ILE A 63 0.15 4.63 -4.15
CA ILE A 63 -0.33 5.66 -3.23
C ILE A 63 0.86 6.18 -2.45
N THR A 64 1.17 7.47 -2.57
CA THR A 64 2.32 8.10 -1.93
C THR A 64 1.90 9.16 -0.92
N GLY A 65 2.44 9.10 0.30
CA GLY A 65 2.26 10.14 1.32
C GLY A 65 0.90 10.13 2.03
N ASN A 66 0.18 9.01 2.01
CA ASN A 66 -1.13 8.87 2.67
C ASN A 66 -1.03 8.28 4.07
N ALA A 67 -2.00 8.63 4.92
CA ALA A 67 -2.12 8.06 6.26
C ALA A 67 -2.49 6.57 6.21
N VAL A 68 -1.98 5.80 7.16
CA VAL A 68 -2.14 4.33 7.21
C VAL A 68 -3.60 3.88 7.28
N ASP A 69 -4.48 4.66 7.91
CA ASP A 69 -5.91 4.38 8.02
C ASP A 69 -6.62 4.59 6.67
N GLU A 70 -6.26 5.61 5.90
CA GLU A 70 -6.72 5.78 4.52
C GLU A 70 -6.30 4.60 3.63
N CYS A 71 -5.06 4.13 3.76
CA CYS A 71 -4.57 2.96 3.05
C CYS A 71 -5.37 1.69 3.38
N ILE A 72 -5.82 1.54 4.63
CA ILE A 72 -6.70 0.43 5.04
C ILE A 72 -8.11 0.61 4.48
N GLN A 73 -8.66 1.83 4.48
CA GLN A 73 -9.96 2.12 3.87
C GLN A 73 -9.94 1.83 2.36
N LEU A 74 -8.83 2.13 1.66
CA LEU A 74 -8.66 1.74 0.26
C LEU A 74 -8.85 0.23 0.05
N LEU A 75 -8.24 -0.59 0.91
CA LEU A 75 -8.42 -2.05 0.87
C LEU A 75 -9.88 -2.46 1.12
N GLN A 76 -10.63 -1.73 1.96
CA GLN A 76 -12.06 -2.01 2.17
C GLN A 76 -12.90 -1.68 0.93
N HIS A 77 -12.56 -0.59 0.23
CA HIS A 77 -13.34 -0.07 -0.89
C HIS A 77 -12.96 -0.65 -2.26
N ALA A 78 -11.77 -1.24 -2.41
CA ALA A 78 -11.25 -1.75 -3.68
C ALA A 78 -11.17 -3.29 -3.72
N PRO A 79 -12.28 -4.05 -3.68
CA PRO A 79 -12.27 -5.51 -3.51
C PRO A 79 -11.59 -6.29 -4.65
N ARG A 80 -11.35 -5.66 -5.80
CA ARG A 80 -10.68 -6.24 -6.98
C ARG A 80 -9.18 -5.88 -7.06
N LEU A 81 -8.66 -5.15 -6.07
CA LEU A 81 -7.27 -4.72 -6.03
C LEU A 81 -6.34 -5.94 -5.93
N THR A 82 -5.43 -6.05 -6.89
CA THR A 82 -4.47 -7.17 -6.97
C THR A 82 -3.03 -6.73 -6.72
N TYR A 83 -2.75 -5.45 -6.98
CA TYR A 83 -1.46 -4.82 -6.79
C TYR A 83 -1.64 -3.51 -6.03
N LEU A 84 -0.91 -3.35 -4.93
CA LEU A 84 -0.87 -2.12 -4.15
C LEU A 84 0.57 -1.79 -3.80
N ASN A 85 1.00 -0.58 -4.14
CA ASN A 85 2.28 -0.04 -3.70
C ASN A 85 2.01 1.21 -2.85
N LEU A 86 2.34 1.14 -1.57
CA LEU A 86 2.21 2.23 -0.62
C LEU A 86 3.59 2.82 -0.38
N VAL A 87 3.76 4.10 -0.69
CA VAL A 87 5.02 4.82 -0.59
C VAL A 87 4.89 5.93 0.46
N ASP A 88 5.88 6.06 1.34
CA ASP A 88 5.95 7.11 2.36
C ASP A 88 4.66 7.18 3.21
N VAL A 89 4.18 6.02 3.68
CA VAL A 89 3.00 5.94 4.54
C VAL A 89 3.29 6.62 5.87
N VAL A 90 2.33 7.41 6.36
CA VAL A 90 2.46 8.18 7.61
C VAL A 90 1.39 7.81 8.64
N TRP A 91 1.61 8.22 9.89
CA TRP A 91 0.56 8.22 10.91
C TRP A 91 -0.49 9.31 10.62
N PRO A 92 -1.75 9.13 11.04
CA PRO A 92 -2.75 10.19 10.97
C PRO A 92 -2.31 11.39 11.82
N GLN A 93 -2.42 12.60 11.28
CA GLN A 93 -1.87 13.81 11.91
C GLN A 93 -2.47 14.12 13.30
N PHE A 94 -3.70 13.68 13.56
CA PHE A 94 -4.45 14.06 14.76
C PHE A 94 -4.55 12.96 15.83
N ASP A 95 -4.11 11.74 15.51
CA ASP A 95 -4.21 10.61 16.43
C ASP A 95 -2.87 9.88 16.48
N GLN A 96 -2.21 9.95 17.64
CA GLN A 96 -0.93 9.28 17.85
C GLN A 96 -1.08 7.75 17.90
N ASN A 97 -2.30 7.23 18.01
CA ASN A 97 -2.53 5.79 18.05
C ASN A 97 -3.92 5.42 17.49
N PRO A 98 -4.15 5.60 16.17
CA PRO A 98 -5.43 5.34 15.56
C PRO A 98 -5.84 3.89 15.75
N VAL A 99 -7.11 3.67 16.13
CA VAL A 99 -7.68 2.32 16.17
C VAL A 99 -7.92 1.86 14.73
N LEU A 100 -6.96 1.10 14.20
CA LEU A 100 -7.06 0.56 12.85
C LEU A 100 -8.12 -0.55 12.78
N VAL A 101 -9.07 -0.40 11.85
CA VAL A 101 -10.12 -1.40 11.64
C VAL A 101 -9.55 -2.61 10.91
N SER A 102 -9.61 -3.77 11.58
CA SER A 102 -9.15 -5.03 10.99
C SER A 102 -9.85 -5.31 9.66
N THR A 103 -9.08 -5.51 8.60
CA THR A 103 -9.57 -5.61 7.22
C THR A 103 -9.03 -6.88 6.55
N THR A 104 -9.90 -7.63 5.87
CA THR A 104 -9.49 -8.79 5.07
C THR A 104 -9.60 -8.48 3.59
N HIS A 105 -8.48 -8.50 2.86
CA HIS A 105 -8.45 -8.27 1.42
C HIS A 105 -8.16 -9.56 0.65
N ARG A 106 -9.18 -10.11 -0.02
CA ARG A 106 -9.12 -11.47 -0.60
C ARG A 106 -8.44 -11.57 -1.96
N GLN A 107 -8.21 -10.47 -2.67
CA GLN A 107 -7.64 -10.50 -4.03
C GLN A 107 -6.22 -9.93 -4.12
N LEU A 108 -5.69 -9.34 -3.05
CA LEU A 108 -4.40 -8.65 -3.10
C LEU A 108 -3.29 -9.68 -3.17
N ARG A 109 -2.45 -9.60 -4.21
CA ARG A 109 -1.34 -10.52 -4.46
C ARG A 109 0.01 -9.87 -4.27
N HIS A 110 0.11 -8.58 -4.58
CA HIS A 110 1.33 -7.80 -4.49
C HIS A 110 1.12 -6.62 -3.55
N LEU A 111 1.97 -6.52 -2.54
CA LEU A 111 2.00 -5.41 -1.61
C LEU A 111 3.42 -4.87 -1.51
N GLY A 112 3.60 -3.61 -1.90
CA GLY A 112 4.73 -2.78 -1.52
C GLY A 112 4.33 -1.85 -0.40
N PHE A 113 5.18 -1.70 0.62
CA PHE A 113 4.96 -0.79 1.73
C PHE A 113 6.27 -0.10 2.10
N SER A 114 6.34 1.23 2.01
CA SER A 114 7.45 2.03 2.54
C SER A 114 6.95 3.10 3.51
N THR A 115 7.82 3.45 4.45
CA THR A 115 7.54 4.50 5.44
C THR A 115 8.84 5.07 6.00
N ASP A 116 8.84 6.35 6.31
CA ASP A 116 9.89 7.04 7.06
C ASP A 116 9.60 7.11 8.57
N GLN A 117 8.40 6.71 9.01
CA GLN A 117 7.95 6.76 10.41
C GLN A 117 8.40 5.56 11.26
N GLY A 118 9.33 4.76 10.74
CA GLY A 118 9.89 3.58 11.43
C GLY A 118 9.03 2.31 11.34
N SER A 119 9.50 1.26 12.01
CA SER A 119 8.92 -0.09 11.88
C SER A 119 7.56 -0.28 12.56
N SER A 120 7.27 0.51 13.61
CA SER A 120 6.03 0.43 14.38
C SER A 120 4.79 0.71 13.53
N LEU A 121 4.89 1.58 12.53
CA LEU A 121 3.81 1.84 11.58
C LEU A 121 3.53 0.61 10.70
N GLY A 122 4.60 -0.03 10.21
CA GLY A 122 4.51 -1.29 9.47
C GLY A 122 3.84 -2.38 10.31
N ASP A 123 4.26 -2.53 11.58
CA ASP A 123 3.65 -3.48 12.51
C ASP A 123 2.16 -3.23 12.71
N ALA A 124 1.75 -1.97 12.89
CA ALA A 124 0.35 -1.59 13.06
C ALA A 124 -0.47 -1.91 11.81
N PHE A 125 0.04 -1.56 10.63
CA PHE A 125 -0.59 -1.88 9.35
C PHE A 125 -0.75 -3.39 9.16
N PHE A 126 0.31 -4.17 9.34
CA PHE A 126 0.29 -5.62 9.13
C PHE A 126 -0.57 -6.37 10.16
N LYS A 127 -0.71 -5.86 11.40
CA LYS A 127 -1.67 -6.38 12.37
C LYS A 127 -3.12 -6.16 11.93
N ALA A 128 -3.39 -5.02 11.31
CA ALA A 128 -4.72 -4.60 10.88
C ALA A 128 -5.19 -5.24 9.57
N VAL A 129 -4.32 -5.89 8.80
CA VAL A 129 -4.69 -6.52 7.53
C VAL A 129 -4.58 -8.04 7.56
N THR A 130 -5.47 -8.69 6.83
CA THR A 130 -5.40 -10.11 6.49
C THR A 130 -5.44 -10.24 4.98
N LEU A 131 -4.41 -10.86 4.40
CA LEU A 131 -4.20 -10.91 2.94
C LEU A 131 -4.08 -12.37 2.47
N PRO A 132 -5.21 -13.12 2.35
CA PRO A 132 -5.20 -14.56 2.09
C PRO A 132 -4.54 -15.00 0.79
N ARG A 133 -4.38 -14.08 -0.17
CA ARG A 133 -3.80 -14.35 -1.49
C ARG A 133 -2.48 -13.64 -1.73
N LEU A 134 -1.79 -13.22 -0.66
CA LEU A 134 -0.52 -12.52 -0.79
C LEU A 134 0.55 -13.44 -1.38
N GLU A 135 1.16 -13.01 -2.47
CA GLU A 135 2.22 -13.74 -3.17
C GLU A 135 3.56 -12.99 -3.08
N HIS A 136 3.52 -11.66 -3.10
CA HIS A 136 4.68 -10.80 -3.09
C HIS A 136 4.51 -9.71 -2.03
N LEU A 137 5.43 -9.66 -1.08
CA LEU A 137 5.51 -8.60 -0.08
C LEU A 137 6.88 -7.93 -0.18
N SER A 138 6.86 -6.61 -0.30
CA SER A 138 8.06 -5.79 -0.20
C SER A 138 7.86 -4.73 0.88
N TYR A 139 8.81 -4.61 1.81
CA TYR A 139 8.73 -3.66 2.91
C TYR A 139 10.03 -2.86 3.01
N TYR A 140 9.93 -1.53 2.90
CA TYR A 140 11.05 -0.59 2.81
C TYR A 140 10.95 0.47 3.92
N PRO A 141 11.41 0.20 5.16
CA PRO A 141 11.49 1.24 6.17
C PRO A 141 12.69 2.14 5.89
N GLN A 142 12.49 3.45 5.81
CA GLN A 142 13.59 4.41 5.60
C GLN A 142 14.35 4.70 6.90
N CYS A 143 13.68 4.58 8.05
CA CYS A 143 14.30 4.73 9.35
C CYS A 143 14.68 3.36 9.95
N PRO A 144 15.87 3.25 10.58
CA PRO A 144 16.29 2.04 11.25
C PRO A 144 15.32 1.68 12.38
N GLY A 145 14.98 0.40 12.45
CA GLY A 145 14.02 -0.13 13.42
C GLY A 145 13.73 -1.59 13.12
N ASP A 146 13.32 -2.31 14.17
CA ASP A 146 13.06 -3.74 14.07
C ASP A 146 11.58 -3.90 13.76
N LEU A 147 11.28 -4.33 12.54
CA LEU A 147 9.94 -4.86 12.25
C LEU A 147 9.77 -6.13 13.06
N ASN A 148 8.65 -6.24 13.77
CA ASN A 148 8.43 -7.39 14.62
C ASN A 148 8.20 -8.64 13.75
N VAL A 149 9.17 -9.56 13.79
CA VAL A 149 9.14 -10.84 13.08
C VAL A 149 7.87 -11.63 13.35
N GLU A 150 7.32 -11.55 14.56
CA GLU A 150 6.06 -12.24 14.91
C GLU A 150 4.87 -11.67 14.13
N VAL A 151 4.86 -10.37 13.86
CA VAL A 151 3.79 -9.73 13.08
C VAL A 151 3.82 -10.20 11.63
N LEU A 152 5.02 -10.28 11.04
CA LEU A 152 5.19 -10.85 9.71
C LEU A 152 4.81 -12.33 9.65
N ASP A 153 5.24 -13.12 10.63
CA ASP A 153 4.90 -14.55 10.71
C ASP A 153 3.37 -14.73 10.78
N VAL A 154 2.68 -13.90 11.58
CA VAL A 154 1.22 -13.88 11.65
C VAL A 154 0.59 -13.49 10.30
N LEU A 155 1.12 -12.47 9.60
CA LEU A 155 0.63 -12.08 8.28
C LEU A 155 0.77 -13.23 7.26
N ILE A 156 1.93 -13.88 7.23
CA ILE A 156 2.23 -14.99 6.32
C ILE A 156 1.35 -16.20 6.64
N ARG A 157 1.18 -16.55 7.91
CA ARG A 157 0.32 -17.69 8.33
C ARG A 157 -1.15 -17.48 8.03
N ARG A 158 -1.61 -16.22 7.97
CA ARG A 158 -2.97 -15.86 7.55
C ARG A 158 -3.15 -15.88 6.03
N SER A 159 -2.08 -16.07 5.25
CA SER A 159 -2.17 -16.26 3.81
C SER A 159 -2.57 -17.72 3.51
N ASP A 160 -3.61 -17.90 2.71
CA ASP A 160 -4.01 -19.22 2.18
C ASP A 160 -3.10 -19.64 1.01
N CYS A 161 -2.33 -18.69 0.45
CA CYS A 161 -1.40 -18.92 -0.64
C CYS A 161 0.05 -18.90 -0.15
N PRO A 162 0.93 -19.74 -0.73
CA PRO A 162 2.35 -19.66 -0.43
C PRO A 162 2.90 -18.33 -0.93
N VAL A 163 3.44 -17.53 -0.01
CA VAL A 163 4.20 -16.33 -0.36
C VAL A 163 5.40 -16.79 -1.18
N LYS A 164 5.60 -16.16 -2.33
CA LYS A 164 6.66 -16.48 -3.30
C LYS A 164 7.87 -15.59 -3.10
N SER A 165 7.62 -14.32 -2.80
CA SER A 165 8.69 -13.31 -2.68
C SER A 165 8.52 -12.47 -1.43
N LEU A 166 9.61 -12.33 -0.70
CA LEU A 166 9.76 -11.39 0.40
C LEU A 166 10.96 -10.51 0.09
N SER A 167 10.75 -9.19 0.07
CA SER A 167 11.79 -8.20 -0.14
C SER A 167 11.85 -7.27 1.06
N PHE A 168 12.99 -7.30 1.74
CA PHE A 168 13.34 -6.37 2.80
C PHE A 168 14.73 -5.84 2.40
N PRO A 169 14.86 -4.58 1.95
CA PRO A 169 16.18 -4.02 1.79
C PRO A 169 16.89 -4.15 3.13
N THR A 170 18.15 -4.60 3.09
CA THR A 170 19.05 -4.71 4.23
C THR A 170 19.04 -3.40 5.01
N VAL A 171 18.21 -3.35 6.05
CA VAL A 171 18.33 -2.38 7.11
C VAL A 171 19.20 -3.08 8.12
N GLU A 172 20.38 -2.51 8.38
CA GLU A 172 21.39 -3.02 9.31
C GLU A 172 20.85 -3.33 10.73
N SER A 173 19.59 -2.98 11.02
CA SER A 173 18.92 -3.19 12.30
C SER A 173 18.14 -4.51 12.41
N MET A 174 17.65 -5.14 11.33
CA MET A 174 16.85 -6.36 11.51
C MET A 174 17.71 -7.53 12.01
N GLY A 175 17.14 -8.35 12.89
CA GLY A 175 17.48 -9.76 13.02
C GLY A 175 17.11 -10.55 11.75
N GLU A 176 17.47 -10.03 10.57
CA GLU A 176 17.16 -10.59 9.25
C GLU A 176 17.67 -12.02 9.16
N GLU A 177 18.86 -12.27 9.71
CA GLU A 177 19.41 -13.63 9.84
C GLU A 177 18.48 -14.56 10.61
N GLN A 178 17.84 -14.10 11.68
CA GLN A 178 16.90 -14.92 12.47
C GLN A 178 15.62 -15.19 11.67
N PHE A 179 15.10 -14.20 10.96
CA PHE A 179 13.91 -14.35 10.11
C PHE A 179 14.18 -15.32 8.95
N ILE A 180 15.26 -15.09 8.21
CA ILE A 180 15.69 -15.96 7.10
C ILE A 180 15.92 -17.37 7.63
N HIS A 181 16.60 -17.53 8.77
CA HIS A 181 16.85 -18.85 9.36
C HIS A 181 15.55 -19.57 9.74
N LYS A 182 14.59 -18.86 10.35
CA LYS A 182 13.28 -19.41 10.73
C LYS A 182 12.45 -19.82 9.52
N HIS A 183 12.53 -19.08 8.41
CA HIS A 183 11.72 -19.29 7.21
C HIS A 183 12.45 -19.97 6.05
N ARG A 184 13.70 -20.41 6.24
CA ARG A 184 14.51 -21.10 5.23
C ARG A 184 13.88 -22.40 4.72
N ASN A 185 12.98 -23.00 5.51
CA ASN A 185 12.27 -24.24 5.15
C ASN A 185 11.11 -24.03 4.17
N PHE A 186 10.73 -22.79 3.86
CA PHE A 186 9.76 -22.53 2.81
C PHE A 186 10.47 -22.61 1.45
N ASN A 187 10.40 -23.78 0.81
CA ASN A 187 11.03 -24.06 -0.49
C ASN A 187 10.62 -23.11 -1.63
N THR A 188 9.67 -22.20 -1.42
CA THR A 188 9.15 -21.25 -2.41
C THR A 188 9.54 -19.79 -2.16
N LEU A 189 10.21 -19.47 -1.04
CA LEU A 189 10.54 -18.08 -0.71
C LEU A 189 11.85 -17.66 -1.39
N SER A 190 11.75 -16.73 -2.34
CA SER A 190 12.91 -15.96 -2.80
C SER A 190 13.10 -14.76 -1.88
N PHE A 191 14.27 -14.69 -1.25
CA PHE A 191 14.74 -13.49 -0.55
C PHE A 191 15.55 -12.65 -1.54
N ILE A 192 15.11 -11.41 -1.76
CA ILE A 192 15.84 -10.45 -2.58
C ILE A 192 16.41 -9.39 -1.64
N CYS A 193 17.68 -9.56 -1.25
CA CYS A 193 18.44 -8.49 -0.62
C CYS A 193 18.91 -7.55 -1.74
N SER A 194 18.13 -6.51 -2.00
CA SER A 194 18.51 -5.46 -2.95
C SER A 194 19.22 -4.34 -2.19
N LEU A 195 20.46 -4.03 -2.57
CA LEU A 195 21.09 -2.75 -2.25
C LEU A 195 20.33 -1.66 -3.00
N ALA A 196 19.47 -0.93 -2.27
CA ALA A 196 18.69 0.25 -2.68
C ALA A 196 18.69 0.55 -4.19
N ALA A 197 17.88 -0.17 -4.97
CA ALA A 197 17.39 0.35 -6.23
C ALA A 197 16.06 1.07 -5.97
N PRO A 198 15.83 2.27 -6.54
CA PRO A 198 14.56 2.97 -6.39
C PRO A 198 13.41 2.10 -6.90
N VAL A 199 12.30 2.12 -6.16
CA VAL A 199 11.06 1.38 -6.46
C VAL A 199 10.71 1.59 -7.93
N THR A 200 10.79 0.52 -8.72
CA THR A 200 10.43 0.57 -10.14
C THR A 200 8.95 0.86 -10.25
N SER A 201 8.61 1.94 -10.96
CA SER A 201 7.25 2.32 -11.29
C SER A 201 6.47 1.18 -11.95
N LEU A 202 5.14 1.23 -11.84
CA LEU A 202 4.19 0.26 -12.40
C LEU A 202 4.67 -0.35 -13.73
N PRO A 203 4.54 -1.68 -13.93
CA PRO A 203 4.84 -2.29 -15.21
C PRO A 203 4.00 -1.60 -16.29
N LYS A 204 4.66 -0.95 -17.26
CA LYS A 204 3.99 -0.31 -18.40
C LYS A 204 3.14 -1.37 -19.11
N ILE A 205 1.83 -1.21 -19.05
CA ILE A 205 0.84 -2.00 -19.80
C ILE A 205 0.81 -1.50 -21.24
#